data_AF-A0A960AC95-F1
#
_entry.id   AF-A0A960AC95-F1
#
_cell.length_a   1.000
_cell.length_b   1.000
_cell.length_c   1.000
_cell.angle_alpha   90.00
_cell.angle_beta   90.00
_cell.angle_gamma   90.00
#
_symmetry.space_group_name_H-M   'P 1'
#
loop_
_entity.id
_entity.type
_entity.pdbx_description
1 polymer ?
#
loop_
_entity_poly.entity_id
_entity_poly.type
_entity_poly.pdbx_seq_one_letter_code
_entity_poly.pdbx_strand_id
1 'polypeptide(L)'
;MGQDQELSALEQEIEETRERLATTIDQLIYRANPKTIVGREIGSIKAHFVDPQTGQPRTDNILKAAGVVVAVVGFFVVVRRVVR
;
A
#
# COMPACT_ATOMS: atom_id res chain seq x y z
N MET A 1 -49.31 -14.66 15.90
CA MET A 1 -48.85 -16.05 15.74
C MET A 1 -48.13 -16.27 14.42
N GLY A 2 -48.70 -15.97 13.25
CA GLY A 2 -47.97 -16.08 11.97
C GLY A 2 -46.84 -15.05 11.78
N GLN A 3 -47.09 -13.78 12.11
CA GLN A 3 -46.09 -12.70 12.02
C GLN A 3 -44.90 -12.89 12.97
N ASP A 4 -45.13 -13.43 14.18
CA ASP A 4 -44.06 -13.67 15.15
C ASP A 4 -43.09 -14.76 14.66
N GLN A 5 -43.59 -15.74 13.91
CA GLN A 5 -42.77 -16.79 13.30
C GLN A 5 -41.98 -16.26 12.09
N GLU A 6 -42.57 -15.39 11.27
CA GLU A 6 -41.87 -14.72 10.17
C GLU A 6 -40.75 -13.79 10.69
N LEU A 7 -41.00 -13.06 11.77
CA LEU A 7 -39.99 -12.22 12.43
C LEU A 7 -38.86 -13.06 13.01
N SER A 8 -39.17 -14.15 13.72
CA SER A 8 -38.16 -15.05 14.27
C SER A 8 -37.31 -15.71 13.19
N ALA A 9 -37.92 -16.09 12.05
CA ALA A 9 -37.18 -16.64 10.91
C ALA A 9 -36.24 -15.61 10.29
N LEU A 10 -36.68 -14.36 10.15
CA LEU A 10 -35.85 -13.26 9.64
C LEU A 10 -34.69 -12.92 10.58
N GLU A 11 -34.93 -12.91 11.90
CA GLU A 11 -33.87 -12.70 12.90
C GLU A 11 -32.79 -13.78 12.82
N GLN A 12 -33.20 -15.04 12.65
CA GLN A 12 -32.29 -16.16 12.48
C GLN A 12 -31.46 -16.04 11.20
N GLU A 13 -32.09 -15.64 10.08
CA GLU A 13 -31.39 -15.44 8.80
C GLU A 13 -30.41 -14.26 8.87
N ILE A 14 -30.76 -13.18 9.58
CA ILE A 14 -29.86 -12.05 9.82
C ILE A 14 -28.64 -12.49 10.63
N GLU A 15 -28.83 -13.30 11.66
CA GLU A 15 -27.73 -13.76 12.51
C GLU A 15 -26.78 -14.71 11.76
N GLU A 16 -27.32 -15.67 10.99
CA GLU A 16 -26.50 -16.50 10.09
C GLU A 16 -25.72 -15.65 9.08
N THR A 17 -26.37 -14.62 8.54
CA THR A 17 -25.73 -13.72 7.58
C THR A 17 -24.60 -12.93 8.25
N ARG A 18 -24.79 -12.43 9.47
CA ARG A 18 -23.74 -11.73 10.25
C ARG A 18 -22.54 -12.63 10.52
N GLU A 19 -22.75 -13.88 10.92
CA GLU A 19 -21.64 -14.82 11.16
C GLU A 19 -20.83 -15.10 9.88
N ARG A 20 -21.52 -15.28 8.74
CA ARG A 20 -20.87 -15.46 7.43
C ARG A 20 -20.08 -14.22 7.02
N LEU A 21 -20.63 -13.02 7.25
CA LEU A 21 -19.92 -11.76 6.99
C LEU A 21 -18.71 -11.59 7.89
N ALA A 22 -18.82 -11.84 9.19
CA ALA A 22 -17.70 -11.75 10.13
C ALA A 22 -16.55 -12.68 9.70
N THR A 23 -16.89 -13.93 9.35
CA THR A 23 -15.92 -14.90 8.81
C THR A 23 -15.25 -14.40 7.52
N THR A 24 -16.03 -13.81 6.61
CA THR A 24 -15.52 -13.28 5.35
C THR A 24 -14.62 -12.05 5.58
N ILE A 25 -14.99 -11.18 6.52
CA ILE A 25 -14.21 -10.01 6.92
C ILE A 25 -12.87 -10.44 7.53
N ASP A 26 -12.86 -11.41 8.43
CA ASP A 26 -11.61 -11.92 9.03
C ASP A 26 -10.67 -12.50 7.97
N GLN A 27 -11.23 -13.25 6.99
CA GLN A 27 -10.46 -13.76 5.86
C GLN A 27 -9.91 -12.64 4.96
N LEU A 28 -10.67 -11.57 4.74
CA LEU A 28 -10.25 -10.39 3.98
C LEU A 28 -9.15 -9.63 4.73
N ILE A 29 -9.27 -9.43 6.04
CA ILE A 29 -8.26 -8.76 6.88
C ILE A 29 -6.94 -9.55 6.84
N TYR A 30 -7.01 -10.89 6.92
CA TYR A 30 -5.84 -11.73 6.85
C TYR A 30 -5.21 -11.76 5.44
N ARG A 31 -6.03 -11.82 4.38
CA ARG A 31 -5.55 -11.92 2.98
C ARG A 31 -5.11 -10.58 2.40
N ALA A 32 -5.70 -9.47 2.84
CA ALA A 32 -5.21 -8.12 2.60
C ALA A 32 -3.94 -7.84 3.42
N ASN A 33 -3.10 -8.87 3.67
CA ASN A 33 -1.88 -8.76 4.45
C ASN A 33 -1.00 -7.68 3.83
N PRO A 34 -0.92 -6.49 4.45
CA PRO A 34 -0.24 -5.35 3.86
C PRO A 34 1.24 -5.64 3.63
N LYS A 35 1.81 -6.61 4.36
CA LYS A 35 3.22 -7.00 4.23
C LYS A 35 3.60 -7.48 2.83
N THR A 36 2.69 -8.17 2.13
CA THR A 36 3.00 -8.67 0.77
C THR A 36 2.79 -7.60 -0.31
N ILE A 37 1.90 -6.65 -0.08
CA ILE A 37 1.67 -5.50 -0.96
C ILE A 37 2.86 -4.54 -0.83
N VAL A 38 3.21 -4.17 0.39
CA VAL A 38 4.36 -3.32 0.71
C VAL A 38 5.67 -3.95 0.21
N GLY A 39 5.85 -5.26 0.37
CA GLY A 39 7.03 -5.96 -0.14
C GLY A 39 7.20 -5.86 -1.66
N ARG A 40 6.09 -5.94 -2.42
CA ARG A 40 6.11 -5.78 -3.89
C ARG A 40 6.42 -4.35 -4.30
N GLU A 41 5.87 -3.37 -3.59
CA GLU A 41 6.08 -1.95 -3.87
C GLU A 41 7.50 -1.51 -3.52
N ILE A 42 8.05 -1.96 -2.39
CA ILE A 42 9.47 -1.74 -2.06
C ILE A 42 10.37 -2.44 -3.09
N GLY A 43 10.00 -3.65 -3.53
CA GLY A 43 10.72 -4.40 -4.55
C GLY A 43 10.79 -3.66 -5.88
N SER A 44 9.68 -3.08 -6.34
CA SER A 44 9.64 -2.32 -7.59
C SER A 44 10.48 -1.04 -7.50
N ILE A 45 10.38 -0.29 -6.40
CA ILE A 45 11.22 0.89 -6.15
C ILE A 45 12.70 0.51 -6.16
N LYS A 46 13.07 -0.58 -5.46
CA LYS A 46 14.45 -1.05 -5.40
C LYS A 46 14.97 -1.48 -6.77
N ALA A 47 14.12 -2.09 -7.60
CA ALA A 47 14.48 -2.53 -8.95
C ALA A 47 14.91 -1.37 -9.87
N HIS A 48 14.46 -0.13 -9.60
CA HIS A 48 14.94 1.04 -10.31
C HIS A 48 16.41 1.37 -10.02
N PHE A 49 16.93 1.00 -8.84
CA PHE A 49 18.29 1.36 -8.41
C PHE A 49 19.22 0.16 -8.28
N VAL A 50 18.69 -1.06 -8.21
CA VAL A 50 19.45 -2.29 -8.06
C VAL A 50 18.87 -3.33 -9.01
N ASP A 51 19.73 -3.99 -9.76
CA ASP A 51 19.32 -5.07 -10.63
C ASP A 51 18.78 -6.27 -9.83
N PRO A 52 17.54 -6.74 -10.05
CA PRO A 52 16.96 -7.82 -9.25
C PRO A 52 17.60 -9.19 -9.46
N GLN A 53 18.24 -9.42 -10.61
CA GLN A 53 18.83 -10.73 -10.94
C GLN A 53 20.27 -10.83 -10.44
N THR A 54 21.03 -9.74 -10.56
CA THR A 54 22.47 -9.73 -10.27
C THR A 54 22.81 -9.02 -8.95
N GLY A 55 21.89 -8.25 -8.38
CA GLY A 55 22.14 -7.43 -7.19
C GLY A 55 23.02 -6.20 -7.45
N GLN A 56 23.42 -5.95 -8.69
CA GLN A 56 24.31 -4.85 -9.04
C GLN A 56 23.59 -3.49 -8.97
N PRO A 57 24.20 -2.45 -8.40
CA PRO A 57 23.64 -1.10 -8.43
C PRO A 57 23.52 -0.58 -9.88
N ARG A 58 22.37 0.00 -10.22
CA ARG A 58 22.12 0.73 -11.47
C ARG A 58 22.70 2.13 -11.34
N THR A 59 24.03 2.22 -11.47
CA THR A 59 24.80 3.46 -11.28
C THR A 59 24.30 4.62 -12.12
N ASP A 60 23.83 4.39 -13.35
CA ASP A 60 23.23 5.42 -14.21
C ASP A 60 21.97 6.06 -13.57
N ASN A 61 21.05 5.24 -13.06
CA ASN A 61 19.83 5.73 -12.41
C ASN A 61 20.12 6.43 -11.08
N ILE A 62 21.08 5.89 -10.32
CA ILE A 62 21.55 6.52 -9.08
C ILE A 62 22.15 7.89 -9.37
N LEU A 63 23.00 7.99 -10.40
CA LEU A 63 23.65 9.24 -10.78
C LEU A 63 22.62 10.29 -11.25
N LYS A 64 21.61 9.88 -12.02
CA LYS A 64 20.49 10.75 -12.42
C LYS A 64 19.72 11.28 -11.20
N ALA A 65 19.33 10.40 -10.28
CA ALA A 65 18.62 10.81 -9.06
C ALA A 65 19.46 11.77 -8.21
N ALA A 66 20.76 11.48 -8.04
CA ALA A 66 21.68 12.36 -7.34
C ALA A 66 21.78 13.74 -8.02
N GLY A 67 21.89 13.78 -9.35
CA GLY A 67 21.91 15.02 -10.12
C GLY A 67 20.66 15.87 -9.92
N VAL A 68 19.47 15.25 -9.90
CA VAL A 68 18.20 15.93 -9.61
C VAL A 68 18.21 16.55 -8.21
N VAL A 69 18.64 15.79 -7.20
CA VAL A 69 18.72 16.29 -5.81
C VAL A 69 19.67 17.48 -5.73
N VAL A 70 20.85 17.39 -6.33
CA VAL A 70 21.82 18.49 -6.37
C VAL A 70 21.23 19.72 -7.05
N ALA A 71 20.53 19.55 -8.17
CA ALA A 71 19.89 20.67 -8.88
C ALA A 71 18.81 21.35 -8.03
N VAL A 72 17.97 20.59 -7.34
CA VAL A 72 16.92 21.11 -6.45
C VAL A 72 17.54 21.87 -5.27
N VAL A 73 18.53 21.28 -4.60
CA VAL A 73 19.24 21.95 -3.50
C VAL A 73 19.92 23.22 -4.00
N GLY A 74 20.62 23.16 -5.13
CA GLY A 74 21.24 24.32 -5.76
C GLY A 74 20.24 25.42 -6.07
N PHE A 75 19.07 25.07 -6.62
CA PHE A 75 17.99 26.02 -6.88
C PHE A 75 17.54 26.73 -5.59
N PHE A 76 17.25 25.98 -4.52
CA PHE A 76 16.86 26.59 -3.23
C PHE A 76 17.95 27.47 -2.63
N VAL A 77 19.23 27.08 -2.75
CA VAL A 77 20.37 27.89 -2.31
C VAL A 77 20.43 29.22 -3.07
N VAL A 78 20.26 29.19 -4.40
CA VAL A 78 20.24 30.39 -5.25
C VAL A 78 19.06 31.28 -4.87
N VAL A 79 17.85 30.73 -4.75
CA VAL A 79 16.66 31.49 -4.32
C VAL A 79 16.89 32.14 -2.95
N ARG A 80 17.39 31.38 -1.97
CA ARG A 80 17.72 31.89 -0.64
C ARG A 80 18.76 33.00 -0.68
N ARG A 81 19.71 32.95 -1.61
CA ARG A 81 20.75 33.97 -1.79
C ARG A 81 20.23 35.24 -2.46
N VAL A 82 19.20 35.15 -3.30
CA VAL A 82 18.60 36.32 -3.98
C VAL A 82 17.58 37.03 -3.09
N VAL A 83 16.85 36.28 -2.25
CA VAL A 83 15.80 36.83 -1.37
C VAL A 83 16.36 37.45 -0.08
N ARG A 84 17.60 37.12 0.29
CA ARG A 84 18.31 37.71 1.43
C ARG A 84 19.27 38.79 0.97
#